data_AF-A0A6H0XKU7-F1
#
_entry.id   AF-A0A6H0XKU7-F1
#
_cell.length_a   1.000
_cell.length_b   1.000
_cell.length_c   1.000
_cell.angle_alpha   90.00
_cell.angle_beta   90.00
_cell.angle_gamma   90.00
#
_symmetry.space_group_name_H-M   'P 1'
#
loop_
_entity.id
_entity.type
_entity.pdbx_description
1 polymer ?
#
loop_
_entity_poly.entity_id
_entity_poly.type
_entity_poly.pdbx_seq_one_letter_code
_entity_poly.pdbx_strand_id
1 'polypeptide(L)'
;MTGQNAHNDVNSSVEYKAAHDYVSGHVTSLAKAQDKFCEPAEDKFMTTQNAEDVEGLLWKAWGGVVELAKTTADNTVHRQKLVDFVLGLQQRPKLQKGDEVCKVWDATVWSDLPVFGAQIRECWNAAASDSSVAEEQHQWLNINAFTAALVASAHSNEDKPDFTLFAIWALRQAFEEEKPSKIATEAAAAWLICAAPALSELSKNEKSFDGKLARAGSSYQDKQWTGFNGDRWQIWVSKLSKVDASGFGARGGELIKKARQKVSELE
;
A
#
# COMPACT_ATOMS: atom_id res chain seq x y z
N MET A 1 19.34 -11.16 -13.23
CA MET A 1 19.56 -11.75 -11.89
C MET A 1 18.24 -12.36 -11.44
N THR A 2 18.23 -13.65 -11.12
CA THR A 2 17.02 -14.42 -10.78
C THR A 2 16.43 -13.96 -9.44
N GLY A 3 15.10 -13.87 -9.35
CA GLY A 3 14.37 -13.23 -8.23
C GLY A 3 14.66 -13.76 -6.83
N GLN A 4 15.23 -14.97 -6.70
CA GLN A 4 15.68 -15.52 -5.41
C GLN A 4 16.91 -14.82 -4.82
N ASN A 5 17.81 -14.27 -5.65
CA ASN A 5 19.00 -13.56 -5.14
C ASN A 5 18.66 -12.15 -4.63
N ALA A 6 17.65 -11.50 -5.21
CA ALA A 6 17.16 -10.20 -4.73
C ALA A 6 16.42 -10.32 -3.39
N HIS A 7 15.62 -11.38 -3.21
CA HIS A 7 14.84 -11.62 -1.99
C HIS A 7 15.71 -11.92 -0.76
N ASN A 8 16.82 -12.64 -0.92
CA ASN A 8 17.76 -12.93 0.16
C ASN A 8 18.61 -11.70 0.57
N ASP A 9 18.83 -10.75 -0.35
CA ASP A 9 19.59 -9.52 -0.07
C ASP A 9 18.74 -8.46 0.65
N VAL A 10 17.42 -8.48 0.47
CA VAL A 10 16.49 -7.57 1.17
C VAL A 10 16.32 -7.98 2.64
N ASN A 11 16.07 -9.26 2.93
CA ASN A 11 15.79 -9.72 4.31
C ASN A 11 17.01 -9.69 5.24
N SER A 12 18.21 -9.61 4.66
CA SER A 12 19.47 -9.49 5.42
C SER A 12 19.89 -8.04 5.67
N SER A 13 19.23 -7.08 5.01
CA SER A 13 19.52 -5.64 5.09
C SER A 13 19.30 -5.07 6.50
N VAL A 14 20.00 -3.97 6.80
CA VAL A 14 19.86 -3.26 8.09
C VAL A 14 18.48 -2.61 8.17
N GLU A 15 18.01 -2.10 7.04
CA GLU A 15 16.72 -1.44 6.84
C GLU A 15 15.57 -2.41 7.16
N TYR A 16 15.57 -3.60 6.55
CA TYR A 16 14.58 -4.64 6.85
C TYR A 16 14.57 -5.00 8.33
N LYS A 17 15.74 -5.26 8.93
CA LYS A 17 15.85 -5.65 10.35
C LYS A 17 15.34 -4.55 11.27
N ALA A 18 15.67 -3.28 10.99
CA ALA A 18 15.22 -2.16 11.79
C ALA A 18 13.69 -2.03 11.81
N ALA A 19 13.05 -2.11 10.65
CA ALA A 19 11.59 -2.09 10.55
C ALA A 19 10.96 -3.34 11.19
N HIS A 20 11.51 -4.52 10.91
CA HIS A 20 11.06 -5.80 11.47
C HIS A 20 11.07 -5.81 13.01
N ASP A 21 12.16 -5.35 13.61
CA ASP A 21 12.34 -5.35 15.06
C ASP A 21 11.35 -4.41 15.75
N TYR A 22 11.02 -3.28 15.11
CA TYR A 22 9.98 -2.37 15.59
C TYR A 22 8.58 -3.01 15.52
N VAL A 23 8.22 -3.56 14.36
CA VAL A 23 6.94 -4.22 14.13
C VAL A 23 6.74 -5.37 15.13
N SER A 24 7.74 -6.23 15.26
CA SER A 24 7.76 -7.38 16.18
C SER A 24 7.88 -7.01 17.66
N GLY A 25 8.19 -5.75 17.98
CA GLY A 25 8.29 -5.26 19.36
C GLY A 25 9.61 -5.54 20.07
N HIS A 26 10.64 -6.04 19.37
CA HIS A 26 12.00 -6.13 19.89
C HIS A 26 12.61 -4.74 20.13
N VAL A 27 12.23 -3.76 19.31
CA VAL A 27 12.50 -2.34 19.52
C VAL A 27 11.17 -1.62 19.73
N THR A 28 11.01 -0.91 20.84
CA THR A 28 9.77 -0.19 21.15
C THR A 28 9.79 1.28 20.71
N SER A 29 10.97 1.84 20.50
CA SER A 29 11.15 3.23 20.08
C SER A 29 11.11 3.33 18.55
N LEU A 30 10.06 3.99 18.04
CA LEU A 30 9.91 4.28 16.62
C LEU A 30 11.12 5.06 16.07
N ALA A 31 11.52 6.14 16.76
CA ALA A 31 12.65 6.97 16.36
C ALA A 31 13.94 6.15 16.20
N LYS A 32 14.29 5.31 17.18
CA LYS A 32 15.49 4.46 17.10
C LYS A 32 15.46 3.49 15.93
N ALA A 33 14.30 2.94 15.61
CA ALA A 33 14.15 2.03 14.48
C ALA A 33 14.27 2.78 13.15
N GLN A 34 13.67 3.97 13.05
CA GLN A 34 13.79 4.81 11.86
C GLN A 34 15.21 5.34 11.66
N ASP A 35 15.94 5.67 12.73
CA ASP A 35 17.34 6.10 12.64
C ASP A 35 18.18 5.01 11.99
N LYS A 36 18.07 3.77 12.46
CA LYS A 36 18.77 2.61 11.85
C LYS A 36 18.33 2.32 10.42
N PHE A 37 17.06 2.55 10.10
CA PHE A 37 16.54 2.36 8.75
C PHE A 37 17.08 3.41 7.78
N CYS A 38 17.22 4.65 8.22
CA CYS A 38 17.64 5.78 7.37
C CYS A 38 19.18 5.91 7.27
N GLU A 39 19.92 5.45 8.28
CA GLU A 39 21.38 5.56 8.40
C GLU A 39 22.14 5.25 7.10
N PRO A 40 21.90 4.13 6.38
CA PRO A 40 22.63 3.85 5.15
C PRO A 40 22.47 4.94 4.06
N ALA A 41 21.25 5.44 3.87
CA ALA A 41 20.94 6.47 2.88
C ALA A 41 21.48 7.83 3.31
N GLU A 42 21.35 8.17 4.60
CA GLU A 42 21.82 9.43 5.17
C GLU A 42 23.36 9.51 5.14
N ASP A 43 24.07 8.47 5.58
CA ASP A 43 25.53 8.40 5.54
C ASP A 43 26.07 8.47 4.11
N LYS A 44 25.39 7.79 3.18
CA LYS A 44 25.78 7.81 1.76
C LYS A 44 25.67 9.23 1.20
N PHE A 45 24.55 9.91 1.43
CA PHE A 45 24.38 11.29 0.97
C PHE A 45 25.39 12.24 1.64
N MET A 46 25.62 12.09 2.94
CA MET A 46 26.60 12.91 3.67
C MET A 46 28.02 12.73 3.12
N THR A 47 28.34 11.55 2.60
CA THR A 47 29.64 11.26 2.00
C THR A 47 29.75 11.77 0.57
N THR A 48 28.75 11.52 -0.28
CA THR A 48 28.87 11.72 -1.73
C THR A 48 28.16 12.96 -2.28
N GLN A 49 27.15 13.48 -1.57
CA GLN A 49 26.20 14.49 -2.07
C GLN A 49 25.51 14.09 -3.38
N ASN A 50 25.55 12.81 -3.76
CA ASN A 50 24.94 12.33 -4.98
C ASN A 50 23.59 11.65 -4.65
N ALA A 51 22.50 12.18 -5.19
CA ALA A 51 21.17 11.61 -4.99
C ALA A 51 20.97 10.27 -5.71
N GLU A 52 21.67 10.00 -6.81
CA GLU A 52 21.59 8.70 -7.51
C GLU A 52 22.11 7.56 -6.64
N ASP A 53 23.16 7.82 -5.87
CA ASP A 53 23.69 6.87 -4.89
C ASP A 53 22.68 6.53 -3.77
N VAL A 54 21.83 7.51 -3.42
CA VAL A 54 20.78 7.36 -2.41
C VAL A 54 19.58 6.59 -2.97
N GLU A 55 19.23 6.80 -4.24
CA GLU A 55 18.12 6.12 -4.90
C GLU A 55 18.21 4.59 -4.76
N GLY A 56 19.37 4.00 -5.03
CA GLY A 56 19.57 2.55 -4.92
C GLY A 56 19.34 2.01 -3.51
N LEU A 57 19.71 2.78 -2.48
CA LEU A 57 19.47 2.43 -1.07
C LEU A 57 18.00 2.56 -0.70
N LEU A 58 17.30 3.58 -1.22
CA LEU A 58 15.85 3.72 -1.03
C LEU A 58 15.09 2.55 -1.65
N TRP A 59 15.45 2.11 -2.86
CA TRP A 59 14.87 0.91 -3.48
C TRP A 59 15.01 -0.31 -2.56
N LYS A 60 16.20 -0.53 -1.99
CA LYS A 60 16.45 -1.65 -1.06
C LYS A 60 15.62 -1.51 0.23
N ALA A 61 15.60 -0.31 0.82
CA ALA A 61 14.88 -0.01 2.05
C ALA A 61 13.36 -0.20 1.89
N TRP A 62 12.77 0.34 0.82
CA TRP A 62 11.36 0.16 0.48
C TRP A 62 11.03 -1.28 0.11
N GLY A 63 11.95 -1.99 -0.54
CA GLY A 63 11.85 -3.43 -0.75
C GLY A 63 11.66 -4.19 0.56
N GLY A 64 12.42 -3.82 1.60
CA GLY A 64 12.28 -4.39 2.94
C GLY A 64 10.92 -4.10 3.58
N VAL A 65 10.42 -2.87 3.47
CA VAL A 65 9.08 -2.50 3.97
C VAL A 65 7.99 -3.31 3.26
N VAL A 66 8.07 -3.44 1.93
CA VAL A 66 7.10 -4.21 1.15
C VAL A 66 7.15 -5.70 1.50
N GLU A 67 8.34 -6.25 1.71
CA GLU A 67 8.49 -7.66 2.10
C GLU A 67 7.91 -7.92 3.50
N LEU A 68 8.12 -6.98 4.44
CA LEU A 68 7.45 -7.01 5.74
C LEU A 68 5.94 -6.90 5.60
N ALA A 69 5.43 -6.01 4.74
CA ALA A 69 4.00 -5.86 4.52
C ALA A 69 3.36 -7.14 3.95
N LYS A 70 4.06 -7.86 3.06
CA LYS A 70 3.61 -9.14 2.49
C LYS A 70 3.59 -10.27 3.51
N THR A 71 4.57 -10.30 4.42
CA THR A 71 4.77 -11.40 5.38
C THR A 71 4.16 -11.13 6.76
N THR A 72 3.75 -9.89 7.04
CA THR A 72 2.98 -9.56 8.24
C THR A 72 1.65 -10.29 8.15
N ALA A 73 1.48 -11.33 8.99
CA ALA A 73 0.24 -12.07 9.13
C ALA A 73 -0.96 -11.12 9.38
N ASP A 74 -2.19 -11.64 9.39
CA ASP A 74 -3.45 -10.92 9.67
C ASP A 74 -3.53 -10.20 11.05
N ASN A 75 -2.40 -9.98 11.70
CA ASN A 75 -2.19 -9.13 12.85
C ASN A 75 -2.33 -7.64 12.48
N THR A 76 -3.49 -7.09 12.84
CA THR A 76 -3.81 -5.67 12.64
C THR A 76 -2.87 -4.74 13.41
N VAL A 77 -2.32 -5.17 14.56
CA VAL A 77 -1.36 -4.37 15.35
C VAL A 77 -0.03 -4.24 14.63
N HIS A 78 0.52 -5.34 14.10
CA HIS A 78 1.78 -5.31 13.35
C HIS A 78 1.65 -4.49 12.07
N ARG A 79 0.53 -4.64 11.35
CA ARG A 79 0.25 -3.81 10.18
C ARG A 79 0.18 -2.33 10.53
N GLN A 80 -0.51 -1.96 11.62
CA GLN A 80 -0.58 -0.56 12.04
C GLN A 80 0.80 -0.02 12.43
N LYS A 81 1.61 -0.79 13.16
CA LYS A 81 2.99 -0.38 13.46
C LYS A 81 3.82 -0.12 12.21
N LEU A 82 3.68 -0.95 11.16
CA LEU A 82 4.39 -0.72 9.91
C LEU A 82 3.89 0.53 9.18
N VAL A 83 2.59 0.82 9.25
CA VAL A 83 2.00 2.06 8.74
C VAL A 83 2.56 3.27 9.50
N ASP A 84 2.53 3.24 10.83
CA ASP A 84 3.08 4.30 11.69
C ASP A 84 4.57 4.49 11.44
N PHE A 85 5.29 3.39 11.17
CA PHE A 85 6.71 3.42 10.82
C PHE A 85 6.96 4.24 9.55
N VAL A 86 6.21 3.95 8.47
CA VAL A 86 6.34 4.65 7.19
C VAL A 86 5.90 6.11 7.31
N LEU A 87 4.73 6.38 7.89
CA LEU A 87 4.21 7.75 8.03
C LEU A 87 5.08 8.61 8.95
N GLY A 88 5.67 8.01 9.98
CA GLY A 88 6.62 8.71 10.85
C GLY A 88 7.88 9.18 10.11
N LEU A 89 8.26 8.56 8.99
CA LEU A 89 9.43 9.01 8.22
C LEU A 89 9.19 10.40 7.62
N GLN A 90 7.95 10.75 7.27
CA GLN A 90 7.63 12.09 6.74
C GLN A 90 7.87 13.22 7.75
N GLN A 91 7.95 12.89 9.04
CA GLN A 91 8.27 13.83 10.11
C GLN A 91 9.77 13.98 10.38
N ARG A 92 10.62 13.21 9.68
CA ARG A 92 12.07 13.31 9.82
C ARG A 92 12.58 14.62 9.21
N PRO A 93 13.65 15.20 9.75
CA PRO A 93 14.31 16.34 9.13
C PRO A 93 14.68 16.04 7.67
N LYS A 94 14.64 17.07 6.82
CA LYS A 94 15.08 16.96 5.43
C LYS A 94 16.55 16.50 5.42
N LEU A 95 16.83 15.46 4.65
CA LEU A 95 18.21 15.03 4.40
C LEU A 95 18.91 16.11 3.57
N GLN A 96 19.88 16.81 4.16
CA GLN A 96 20.58 17.91 3.51
C GLN A 96 22.04 18.00 3.98
N LYS A 97 22.91 18.57 3.14
CA LYS A 97 24.30 18.88 3.47
C LYS A 97 24.65 20.30 3.01
N GLY A 98 24.82 21.21 3.96
CA GLY A 98 24.83 22.64 3.67
C GLY A 98 23.45 23.09 3.21
N ASP A 99 23.40 23.81 2.09
CA ASP A 99 22.15 24.28 1.47
C ASP A 99 21.53 23.27 0.49
N GLU A 100 22.20 22.14 0.24
CA GLU A 100 21.76 21.13 -0.72
C GLU A 100 20.85 20.08 -0.06
N VAL A 101 19.59 20.03 -0.50
CA VAL A 101 18.59 19.04 -0.07
C VAL A 101 18.67 17.81 -0.98
N CYS A 102 18.75 16.63 -0.38
CA CYS A 102 18.71 15.37 -1.11
C CYS A 102 17.33 15.17 -1.76
N LYS A 103 17.31 15.12 -3.10
CA LYS A 103 16.11 14.88 -3.89
C LYS A 103 16.30 13.70 -4.82
N VAL A 104 15.39 12.74 -4.75
CA VAL A 104 15.32 11.59 -5.68
C VAL A 104 14.04 11.73 -6.47
N TRP A 105 14.13 11.74 -7.80
CA TRP A 105 12.99 11.99 -8.71
C TRP A 105 12.23 13.27 -8.38
N ASP A 106 12.98 14.37 -8.15
CA ASP A 106 12.49 15.68 -7.73
C ASP A 106 11.74 15.73 -6.38
N ALA A 107 11.63 14.60 -5.68
CA ALA A 107 11.00 14.47 -4.37
C ALA A 107 12.05 14.53 -3.24
N THR A 108 11.76 15.30 -2.19
CA THR A 108 12.60 15.41 -0.99
C THR A 108 12.56 14.11 -0.20
N VAL A 109 13.75 13.55 0.03
CA VAL A 109 13.93 12.32 0.79
C VAL A 109 13.29 12.45 2.19
N TRP A 110 12.59 11.39 2.60
CA TRP A 110 11.73 11.28 3.79
C TRP A 110 10.40 12.02 3.74
N SER A 111 10.36 13.31 3.37
CA SER A 111 9.10 14.06 3.31
C SER A 111 8.14 13.50 2.25
N ASP A 112 8.66 13.24 1.05
CA ASP A 112 7.87 12.83 -0.12
C ASP A 112 7.92 11.31 -0.38
N LEU A 113 8.73 10.58 0.41
CA LEU A 113 8.95 9.13 0.28
C LEU A 113 9.24 8.70 -1.18
N PRO A 114 10.26 9.29 -1.84
CA PRO A 114 10.56 8.97 -3.24
C PRO A 114 10.80 7.47 -3.42
N VAL A 115 10.46 6.97 -4.61
CA VAL A 115 10.54 5.54 -4.99
C VAL A 115 9.52 4.62 -4.29
N PHE A 116 9.01 4.96 -3.12
CA PHE A 116 8.13 4.06 -2.36
C PHE A 116 6.86 3.68 -3.12
N GLY A 117 6.21 4.63 -3.80
CA GLY A 117 5.05 4.33 -4.66
C GLY A 117 5.37 3.45 -5.86
N ALA A 118 6.58 3.56 -6.42
CA ALA A 118 7.04 2.65 -7.46
C ALA A 118 7.29 1.23 -6.91
N GLN A 119 7.83 1.11 -5.70
CA GLN A 119 7.99 -0.18 -5.03
C GLN A 119 6.65 -0.87 -4.75
N ILE A 120 5.62 -0.11 -4.31
CA ILE A 120 4.26 -0.64 -4.17
C ILE A 120 3.69 -1.03 -5.54
N ARG A 121 3.94 -0.23 -6.58
CA ARG A 121 3.50 -0.50 -7.95
C ARG A 121 4.02 -1.83 -8.51
N GLU A 122 5.23 -2.22 -8.14
CA GLU A 122 5.81 -3.53 -8.51
C GLU A 122 4.99 -4.70 -7.96
N CYS A 123 4.37 -4.54 -6.78
CA CYS A 123 3.46 -5.57 -6.24
C CYS A 123 2.20 -5.72 -7.10
N TRP A 124 1.66 -4.62 -7.63
CA TRP A 124 0.52 -4.65 -8.56
C TRP A 124 0.91 -5.19 -9.94
N ASN A 125 2.17 -5.01 -10.38
CA ASN A 125 2.68 -5.65 -11.60
C ASN A 125 2.76 -7.18 -11.44
N ALA A 126 3.06 -7.65 -10.23
CA ALA A 126 3.14 -9.06 -9.86
C ALA A 126 1.88 -9.56 -9.10
N ALA A 127 0.70 -8.99 -9.39
CA ALA A 127 -0.53 -9.32 -8.68
C ALA A 127 -0.85 -10.82 -8.75
N ALA A 128 -1.31 -11.39 -7.64
CA ALA A 128 -1.70 -12.79 -7.58
C ALA A 128 -2.96 -13.07 -8.41
N SER A 129 -3.09 -14.33 -8.85
CA SER A 129 -4.26 -14.85 -9.57
C SER A 129 -4.93 -15.97 -8.77
N ASP A 130 -6.12 -16.40 -9.19
CA ASP A 130 -6.80 -17.56 -8.59
C ASP A 130 -5.97 -18.85 -8.73
N SER A 131 -5.06 -18.91 -9.71
CA SER A 131 -4.13 -20.02 -9.93
C SER A 131 -2.78 -19.88 -9.21
N SER A 132 -2.50 -18.74 -8.58
CA SER A 132 -1.29 -18.53 -7.77
C SER A 132 -1.28 -19.48 -6.57
N VAL A 133 -0.08 -19.84 -6.10
CA VAL A 133 0.02 -20.66 -4.89
C VAL A 133 -0.49 -19.88 -3.67
N ALA A 134 -0.94 -20.60 -2.64
CA ALA A 134 -1.58 -20.00 -1.47
C ALA A 134 -0.73 -18.89 -0.83
N GLU A 135 0.59 -19.09 -0.74
CA GLU A 135 1.51 -18.10 -0.19
C GLU A 135 1.50 -16.77 -0.99
N GLU A 136 1.55 -16.82 -2.31
CA GLU A 136 1.48 -15.62 -3.15
C GLU A 136 0.13 -14.89 -3.00
N GLN A 137 -0.96 -15.65 -2.90
CA GLN A 137 -2.28 -15.08 -2.63
C GLN A 137 -2.32 -14.40 -1.25
N HIS A 138 -1.72 -15.00 -0.23
CA HIS A 138 -1.63 -14.41 1.10
C HIS A 138 -0.84 -13.10 1.08
N GLN A 139 0.35 -13.12 0.47
CA GLN A 139 1.20 -11.94 0.33
C GLN A 139 0.50 -10.81 -0.43
N TRP A 140 -0.26 -11.15 -1.48
CA TRP A 140 -1.06 -10.19 -2.23
C TRP A 140 -2.18 -9.54 -1.40
N LEU A 141 -2.87 -10.32 -0.56
CA LEU A 141 -3.88 -9.77 0.33
C LEU A 141 -3.27 -8.91 1.43
N ASN A 142 -2.13 -9.32 1.98
CA ASN A 142 -1.43 -8.57 3.02
C ASN A 142 -0.94 -7.21 2.50
N ILE A 143 -0.35 -7.15 1.29
CA ILE A 143 0.08 -5.87 0.71
C ILE A 143 -1.10 -4.95 0.37
N ASN A 144 -2.25 -5.50 -0.05
CA ASN A 144 -3.48 -4.72 -0.23
C ASN A 144 -3.99 -4.16 1.11
N ALA A 145 -4.05 -4.99 2.15
CA ALA A 145 -4.47 -4.56 3.49
C ALA A 145 -3.53 -3.49 4.07
N PHE A 146 -2.22 -3.65 3.90
CA PHE A 146 -1.21 -2.66 4.32
C PHE A 146 -1.40 -1.33 3.59
N THR A 147 -1.48 -1.35 2.27
CA THR A 147 -1.66 -0.14 1.45
C THR A 147 -2.98 0.56 1.80
N ALA A 148 -4.04 -0.20 2.05
CA ALA A 148 -5.32 0.32 2.51
C ALA A 148 -5.23 0.97 3.90
N ALA A 149 -4.55 0.33 4.85
CA ALA A 149 -4.33 0.89 6.18
C ALA A 149 -3.47 2.17 6.14
N LEU A 150 -2.49 2.22 5.23
CA LEU A 150 -1.68 3.41 4.96
C LEU A 150 -2.54 4.56 4.43
N VAL A 151 -3.40 4.29 3.44
CA VAL A 151 -4.37 5.27 2.92
C VAL A 151 -5.29 5.77 4.03
N ALA A 152 -5.84 4.86 4.84
CA ALA A 152 -6.75 5.22 5.93
C ALA A 152 -6.07 6.10 6.98
N SER A 153 -4.85 5.73 7.39
CA SER A 153 -4.10 6.46 8.43
C SER A 153 -3.60 7.82 7.93
N ALA A 154 -3.23 7.91 6.66
CA ALA A 154 -2.78 9.14 6.05
C ALA A 154 -3.95 10.07 5.68
N HIS A 155 -5.20 9.57 5.64
CA HIS A 155 -6.32 10.26 4.99
C HIS A 155 -6.56 11.69 5.51
N SER A 156 -6.38 11.92 6.81
CA SER A 156 -6.58 13.22 7.46
C SER A 156 -5.40 14.20 7.33
N ASN A 157 -4.29 13.81 6.69
CA ASN A 157 -3.10 14.64 6.54
C ASN A 157 -3.05 15.29 5.14
N GLU A 158 -2.81 16.61 5.08
CA GLU A 158 -2.75 17.36 3.81
C GLU A 158 -1.52 16.99 2.98
N ASP A 159 -0.37 16.74 3.62
CA ASP A 159 0.92 16.39 2.98
C ASP A 159 1.16 14.87 2.89
N LYS A 160 0.15 14.12 2.44
CA LYS A 160 0.20 12.65 2.40
C LYS A 160 0.68 12.08 1.06
N PRO A 161 1.44 10.97 1.06
CA PRO A 161 1.62 10.20 -0.16
C PRO A 161 0.27 9.63 -0.60
N ASP A 162 -0.08 9.86 -1.87
CA ASP A 162 -1.38 9.47 -2.39
C ASP A 162 -1.37 8.06 -3.01
N PHE A 163 -1.71 7.07 -2.17
CA PHE A 163 -1.86 5.68 -2.60
C PHE A 163 -3.31 5.31 -2.98
N THR A 164 -4.22 6.28 -3.07
CA THR A 164 -5.65 5.98 -3.28
C THR A 164 -5.96 5.41 -4.66
N LEU A 165 -5.10 5.63 -5.65
CA LEU A 165 -5.22 5.02 -6.99
C LEU A 165 -5.19 3.47 -6.93
N PHE A 166 -4.41 2.90 -6.01
CA PHE A 166 -4.35 1.45 -5.81
C PHE A 166 -5.69 0.87 -5.35
N ALA A 167 -6.45 1.64 -4.55
CA ALA A 167 -7.81 1.27 -4.14
C ALA A 167 -8.74 1.20 -5.36
N ILE A 168 -8.68 2.20 -6.25
CA ILE A 168 -9.46 2.19 -7.49
C ILE A 168 -9.14 0.94 -8.31
N TRP A 169 -7.87 0.58 -8.45
CA TRP A 169 -7.51 -0.60 -9.23
C TRP A 169 -8.03 -1.89 -8.62
N ALA A 170 -7.94 -2.07 -7.30
CA ALA A 170 -8.46 -3.24 -6.61
C ALA A 170 -9.99 -3.34 -6.71
N LEU A 171 -10.70 -2.24 -6.43
CA LEU A 171 -12.17 -2.20 -6.49
C LEU A 171 -12.70 -2.35 -7.91
N ARG A 172 -12.04 -1.75 -8.91
CA ARG A 172 -12.36 -1.94 -10.33
C ARG A 172 -12.25 -3.40 -10.73
N GLN A 173 -11.13 -4.06 -10.41
CA GLN A 173 -10.92 -5.47 -10.74
C GLN A 173 -11.99 -6.39 -10.14
N ALA A 174 -12.48 -6.08 -8.94
CA ALA A 174 -13.48 -6.88 -8.24
C ALA A 174 -14.93 -6.60 -8.68
N PHE A 175 -15.26 -5.34 -8.96
CA PHE A 175 -16.67 -4.90 -9.01
C PHE A 175 -17.07 -4.25 -10.34
N GLU A 176 -16.11 -3.94 -11.22
CA GLU A 176 -16.34 -3.32 -12.52
C GLU A 176 -15.95 -4.21 -13.70
N GLU A 177 -15.31 -5.35 -13.47
CA GLU A 177 -15.01 -6.32 -14.53
C GLU A 177 -16.17 -7.31 -14.73
N GLU A 178 -16.38 -7.77 -15.97
CA GLU A 178 -17.46 -8.73 -16.29
C GLU A 178 -17.31 -10.06 -15.54
N LYS A 179 -16.05 -10.50 -15.33
CA LYS A 179 -15.70 -11.77 -14.69
C LYS A 179 -14.58 -11.54 -13.67
N PRO A 180 -14.90 -11.00 -12.48
CA PRO A 180 -13.90 -10.79 -11.45
C PRO A 180 -13.38 -12.13 -10.92
N SER A 181 -12.08 -12.20 -10.65
CA SER A 181 -11.47 -13.35 -9.98
C SER A 181 -11.80 -13.35 -8.47
N LYS A 182 -11.67 -14.50 -7.82
CA LYS A 182 -11.90 -14.59 -6.38
C LYS A 182 -10.87 -13.75 -5.63
N ILE A 183 -9.61 -13.84 -6.00
CA ILE A 183 -8.51 -13.10 -5.38
C ILE A 183 -8.66 -11.59 -5.52
N ALA A 184 -9.20 -11.09 -6.65
CA ALA A 184 -9.49 -9.67 -6.82
C ALA A 184 -10.60 -9.21 -5.85
N THR A 185 -11.62 -10.04 -5.67
CA THR A 185 -12.72 -9.75 -4.74
C THR A 185 -12.24 -9.78 -3.28
N GLU A 186 -11.37 -10.71 -2.90
CA GLU A 186 -10.72 -10.73 -1.57
C GLU A 186 -9.84 -9.49 -1.36
N ALA A 187 -9.07 -9.06 -2.38
CA ALA A 187 -8.23 -7.87 -2.29
C ALA A 187 -9.07 -6.59 -2.11
N ALA A 188 -10.17 -6.45 -2.86
CA ALA A 188 -11.15 -5.38 -2.68
C ALA A 188 -11.77 -5.39 -1.28
N ALA A 189 -12.07 -6.58 -0.74
CA ALA A 189 -12.56 -6.72 0.63
C ALA A 189 -11.54 -6.22 1.66
N ALA A 190 -10.24 -6.52 1.48
CA ALA A 190 -9.18 -6.00 2.34
C ALA A 190 -9.14 -4.46 2.35
N TRP A 191 -9.30 -3.83 1.17
CA TRP A 191 -9.42 -2.37 1.07
C TRP A 191 -10.61 -1.82 1.85
N LEU A 192 -11.78 -2.44 1.73
CA LEU A 192 -12.99 -1.98 2.42
C LEU A 192 -12.95 -2.24 3.93
N ILE A 193 -12.28 -3.30 4.38
CA ILE A 193 -12.05 -3.54 5.81
C ILE A 193 -11.19 -2.44 6.42
N CYS A 194 -10.13 -2.02 5.71
CA CYS A 194 -9.14 -1.10 6.26
C CYS A 194 -9.46 0.38 6.00
N ALA A 195 -10.10 0.71 4.89
CA ALA A 195 -10.18 2.08 4.39
C ALA A 195 -11.58 2.54 3.95
N ALA A 196 -12.65 1.76 4.15
CA ALA A 196 -13.99 2.16 3.69
C ALA A 196 -14.42 3.59 4.08
N PRO A 197 -14.17 4.09 5.32
CA PRO A 197 -14.50 5.49 5.65
C PRO A 197 -13.79 6.51 4.76
N ALA A 198 -12.47 6.35 4.58
CA ALA A 198 -11.66 7.22 3.74
C ALA A 198 -12.11 7.15 2.27
N LEU A 199 -12.36 5.96 1.74
CA LEU A 199 -12.80 5.77 0.36
C LEU A 199 -14.22 6.34 0.10
N SER A 200 -15.11 6.23 1.07
CA SER A 200 -16.44 6.85 1.03
C SER A 200 -16.33 8.38 0.98
N GLU A 201 -15.48 8.97 1.81
CA GLU A 201 -15.24 10.41 1.81
C GLU A 201 -14.59 10.89 0.51
N LEU A 202 -13.58 10.19 -0.01
CA LEU A 202 -12.97 10.50 -1.31
C LEU A 202 -13.99 10.44 -2.45
N SER A 203 -14.99 9.56 -2.34
CA SER A 203 -16.09 9.43 -3.30
C SER A 203 -17.10 10.56 -3.18
N LYS A 204 -17.38 11.05 -1.96
CA LYS A 204 -18.21 12.24 -1.72
C LYS A 204 -17.52 13.52 -2.23
N ASN A 205 -16.21 13.59 -2.08
CA ASN A 205 -15.38 14.71 -2.52
C ASN A 205 -14.95 14.61 -4.00
N GLU A 206 -15.44 13.60 -4.73
CA GLU A 206 -15.21 13.40 -6.16
C GLU A 206 -13.71 13.44 -6.56
N LYS A 207 -12.82 12.87 -5.74
CA LYS A 207 -11.39 12.88 -6.05
C LYS A 207 -11.11 12.23 -7.41
N SER A 208 -10.50 12.99 -8.32
CA SER A 208 -10.12 12.55 -9.67
C SER A 208 -8.61 12.38 -9.85
N PHE A 209 -8.24 11.67 -10.92
CA PHE A 209 -6.87 11.51 -11.40
C PHE A 209 -6.77 11.88 -12.88
N ASP A 210 -5.59 12.29 -13.30
CA ASP A 210 -5.35 12.66 -14.69
C ASP A 210 -5.39 11.45 -15.63
N GLY A 211 -5.89 11.72 -16.84
CA GLY A 211 -5.91 10.77 -17.94
C GLY A 211 -6.75 9.52 -17.65
N LYS A 212 -6.19 8.35 -17.98
CA LYS A 212 -6.91 7.05 -17.94
C LYS A 212 -6.54 6.18 -16.73
N LEU A 213 -5.79 6.71 -15.77
CA LEU A 213 -5.27 5.94 -14.63
C LEU A 213 -6.40 5.29 -13.81
N ALA A 214 -7.46 6.06 -13.58
CA ALA A 214 -8.63 5.67 -12.78
C ALA A 214 -9.88 5.41 -13.62
N ARG A 215 -9.73 5.06 -14.91
CA ARG A 215 -10.87 4.74 -15.79
C ARG A 215 -11.77 3.63 -15.23
N ALA A 216 -13.00 3.58 -15.70
CA ALA A 216 -13.95 2.50 -15.42
C ALA A 216 -13.48 1.13 -15.93
N GLY A 217 -13.98 0.06 -15.32
CA GLY A 217 -13.76 -1.34 -15.73
C GLY A 217 -14.65 -1.77 -16.90
N SER A 218 -14.46 -3.01 -17.37
CA SER A 218 -15.10 -3.50 -18.60
C SER A 218 -16.63 -3.49 -18.60
N SER A 219 -17.28 -3.62 -17.44
CA SER A 219 -18.75 -3.57 -17.32
C SER A 219 -19.34 -2.17 -17.39
N TYR A 220 -18.51 -1.12 -17.37
CA TYR A 220 -18.94 0.28 -17.29
C TYR A 220 -18.13 1.18 -18.24
N GLN A 221 -17.76 0.67 -19.43
CA GLN A 221 -16.92 1.40 -20.40
C GLN A 221 -17.57 2.71 -20.90
N ASP A 222 -18.88 2.82 -20.82
CA ASP A 222 -19.64 4.03 -21.14
C ASP A 222 -19.45 5.14 -20.09
N LYS A 223 -19.09 4.78 -18.86
CA LYS A 223 -18.83 5.73 -17.77
C LYS A 223 -17.50 6.44 -17.96
N GLN A 224 -17.54 7.77 -18.00
CA GLN A 224 -16.35 8.64 -18.10
C GLN A 224 -15.68 8.89 -16.74
N TRP A 225 -15.66 7.87 -15.86
CA TRP A 225 -15.06 8.04 -14.54
C TRP A 225 -13.55 8.19 -14.63
N THR A 226 -13.02 9.17 -13.90
CA THR A 226 -11.58 9.45 -13.78
C THR A 226 -11.11 9.34 -12.33
N GLY A 227 -11.90 8.76 -11.43
CA GLY A 227 -11.60 8.74 -10.01
C GLY A 227 -12.69 8.14 -9.14
N PHE A 228 -12.73 8.59 -7.90
CA PHE A 228 -13.79 8.34 -6.93
C PHE A 228 -14.98 9.25 -7.21
N ASN A 229 -16.20 8.72 -7.09
CA ASN A 229 -17.44 9.48 -7.15
C ASN A 229 -18.57 8.68 -6.49
N GLY A 230 -19.67 9.35 -6.16
CA GLY A 230 -20.81 8.76 -5.47
C GLY A 230 -21.41 7.55 -6.21
N ASP A 231 -21.67 7.66 -7.52
CA ASP A 231 -22.24 6.58 -8.33
C ASP A 231 -21.36 5.32 -8.31
N ARG A 232 -20.05 5.52 -8.50
CA ARG A 232 -19.05 4.45 -8.52
C ARG A 232 -18.95 3.76 -7.15
N TRP A 233 -18.96 4.53 -6.07
CA TRP A 233 -18.99 4.00 -4.71
C TRP A 233 -20.22 3.12 -4.47
N GLN A 234 -21.41 3.60 -4.84
CA GLN A 234 -22.66 2.84 -4.69
C GLN A 234 -22.64 1.52 -5.48
N ILE A 235 -22.03 1.52 -6.67
CA ILE A 235 -21.84 0.29 -7.44
C ILE A 235 -20.93 -0.69 -6.71
N TRP A 236 -19.80 -0.24 -6.16
CA TRP A 236 -18.89 -1.11 -5.41
C TRP A 236 -19.56 -1.71 -4.18
N VAL A 237 -20.27 -0.90 -3.39
CA VAL A 237 -21.01 -1.35 -2.21
C VAL A 237 -22.12 -2.34 -2.59
N SER A 238 -22.91 -2.04 -3.62
CA SER A 238 -23.97 -2.93 -4.11
C SER A 238 -23.43 -4.25 -4.65
N LYS A 239 -22.26 -4.25 -5.30
CA LYS A 239 -21.62 -5.48 -5.78
C LYS A 239 -21.11 -6.30 -4.61
N LEU A 240 -20.43 -5.68 -3.64
CA LEU A 240 -19.98 -6.36 -2.43
C LEU A 240 -21.13 -7.04 -1.68
N SER A 241 -22.29 -6.38 -1.53
CA SER A 241 -23.44 -6.95 -0.81
C SER A 241 -24.04 -8.18 -1.49
N LYS A 242 -23.80 -8.37 -2.80
CA LYS A 242 -24.31 -9.48 -3.61
C LYS A 242 -23.34 -10.66 -3.76
N VAL A 243 -22.06 -10.51 -3.38
CA VAL A 243 -21.06 -11.59 -3.46
C VAL A 243 -21.49 -12.85 -2.66
N ASP A 244 -21.51 -14.03 -3.25
CA ASP A 244 -21.73 -15.24 -2.44
C ASP A 244 -20.46 -15.62 -1.67
N ALA A 245 -20.41 -15.29 -0.38
CA ALA A 245 -19.25 -15.56 0.48
C ALA A 245 -18.93 -17.06 0.62
N SER A 246 -19.89 -17.96 0.39
CA SER A 246 -19.65 -19.41 0.45
C SER A 246 -18.71 -19.89 -0.67
N GLY A 247 -18.61 -19.13 -1.77
CA GLY A 247 -17.73 -19.43 -2.90
C GLY A 247 -16.22 -19.20 -2.63
N PHE A 248 -15.84 -18.64 -1.48
CA PHE A 248 -14.49 -18.14 -1.20
C PHE A 248 -13.71 -18.95 -0.16
N GLY A 249 -14.23 -20.12 0.25
CA GLY A 249 -13.68 -20.87 1.38
C GLY A 249 -13.80 -20.10 2.71
N ALA A 250 -13.25 -20.66 3.79
CA ALA A 250 -13.46 -20.10 5.13
C ALA A 250 -12.86 -18.68 5.29
N ARG A 251 -11.59 -18.50 4.92
CA ARG A 251 -10.89 -17.22 5.07
C ARG A 251 -11.48 -16.13 4.18
N GLY A 252 -11.59 -16.41 2.87
CA GLY A 252 -12.13 -15.44 1.92
C GLY A 252 -13.58 -15.08 2.22
N GLY A 253 -14.40 -16.07 2.62
CA GLY A 253 -15.77 -15.82 3.06
C GLY A 253 -15.85 -14.88 4.28
N GLU A 254 -14.94 -15.03 5.24
CA GLU A 254 -14.85 -14.13 6.40
C GLU A 254 -14.42 -12.71 6.02
N LEU A 255 -13.46 -12.55 5.12
CA LEU A 255 -13.06 -11.24 4.59
C LEU A 255 -14.25 -10.52 3.95
N ILE A 256 -15.02 -11.21 3.12
CA ILE A 256 -16.20 -10.63 2.45
C ILE A 256 -17.26 -10.19 3.47
N LYS A 257 -17.54 -11.01 4.49
CA LYS A 257 -18.49 -10.66 5.56
C LYS A 257 -18.03 -9.44 6.35
N LYS A 258 -16.75 -9.40 6.74
CA LYS A 258 -16.18 -8.28 7.49
C LYS A 258 -16.19 -6.98 6.68
N ALA A 259 -15.88 -7.06 5.38
CA ALA A 259 -15.97 -5.91 4.48
C ALA A 259 -17.40 -5.35 4.41
N ARG A 260 -18.41 -6.23 4.32
CA ARG A 260 -19.83 -5.80 4.32
C ARG A 260 -20.22 -5.12 5.60
N GLN A 261 -19.84 -5.69 6.74
CA GLN A 261 -20.10 -5.09 8.04
C GLN A 261 -19.50 -3.68 8.08
N LYS A 262 -18.23 -3.53 7.67
CA LYS A 262 -17.56 -2.22 7.64
C LYS A 262 -18.22 -1.20 6.74
N VAL A 263 -18.73 -1.62 5.59
CA VAL A 263 -19.45 -0.73 4.68
C VAL A 263 -20.83 -0.37 5.25
N SER A 264 -21.57 -1.32 5.84
CA SER A 264 -22.88 -1.05 6.44
C SER A 264 -22.83 -0.11 7.65
N GLU A 265 -21.69 -0.02 8.34
CA GLU A 265 -21.48 0.96 9.42
C GLU A 265 -21.42 2.42 8.91
N LEU A 266 -21.34 2.63 7.59
CA LEU A 266 -21.24 3.95 6.94
C LEU A 266 -22.56 4.44 6.31
N GLU A 267 -23.56 3.58 6.21
CA GLU A 267 -24.88 3.84 5.62
C GLU A 267 -25.93 4.13 6.70
#